data_AF-F8LFK4-F1
#
_entry.id   AF-F8LFK4-F1
#
_cell.length_a   1.000
_cell.length_b   1.000
_cell.length_c   1.000
_cell.angle_alpha   90.00
_cell.angle_beta   90.00
_cell.angle_gamma   90.00
#
_symmetry.space_group_name_H-M   'P 1'
#
loop_
_entity.id
_entity.type
_entity.pdbx_description
1 polymer ?
#
loop_
_entity_poly.entity_id
_entity_poly.type
_entity_poly.pdbx_seq_one_letter_code
_entity_poly.pdbx_strand_id
1 'polypeptide(L)'
;MFIQDSYQEAHEQFGISEVYIIDGLDEATLKKLQLRAKLTLDSNDTIVKNNVSYDMLFIFHKRVVDRSFMYRFIEFLRNNPSKEKDFRKLYELINPEEILETVKSKKYVLVSKKDLSR
;
A
#
# COMPACT_ATOMS: atom_id res chain seq x y z
N MET A 1 -11.78 26.75 14.06
CA MET A 1 -10.70 25.85 14.49
C MET A 1 -11.26 24.44 14.36
N PHE A 2 -11.09 23.81 13.19
CA PHE A 2 -11.55 22.45 12.94
C PHE A 2 -10.33 21.54 13.05
N ILE A 3 -10.18 20.91 14.21
CA ILE A 3 -9.09 19.96 14.50
C ILE A 3 -9.78 18.63 14.73
N GLN A 4 -10.30 18.03 13.64
CA GLN A 4 -10.69 16.61 13.58
C GLN A 4 -11.19 16.16 12.19
N ASP A 5 -10.63 16.68 11.09
CA ASP A 5 -10.78 16.08 9.74
C ASP A 5 -9.91 14.81 9.65
N SER A 6 -10.28 13.85 10.49
CA SER A 6 -9.46 12.72 10.88
C SER A 6 -9.46 11.66 9.78
N TYR A 7 -8.25 11.26 9.39
CA TYR A 7 -7.80 9.93 8.91
C TYR A 7 -8.86 8.90 8.44
N GLN A 8 -9.88 8.63 9.25
CA GLN A 8 -11.00 7.73 8.95
C GLN A 8 -11.78 8.16 7.70
N GLU A 9 -11.95 9.46 7.46
CA GLU A 9 -12.61 9.97 6.24
C GLU A 9 -11.78 9.71 4.99
N ALA A 10 -10.45 9.79 5.05
CA ALA A 10 -9.60 9.49 3.90
C ALA A 10 -9.64 8.00 3.54
N HIS A 11 -9.48 7.10 4.52
CA HIS A 11 -9.53 5.65 4.30
C HIS A 11 -10.86 5.20 3.68
N GLU A 12 -11.99 5.72 4.17
CA GLU A 12 -13.32 5.46 3.62
C GLU A 12 -13.54 6.08 2.24
N GLN A 13 -13.10 7.33 2.02
CA GLN A 13 -13.18 8.01 0.72
C GLN A 13 -12.38 7.27 -0.36
N PHE A 14 -11.23 6.68 -0.01
CA PHE A 14 -10.41 5.89 -0.93
C PHE A 14 -10.83 4.41 -1.00
N GLY A 15 -11.75 3.97 -0.14
CA GLY A 15 -12.21 2.57 -0.06
C GLY A 15 -11.14 1.58 0.42
N ILE A 16 -10.09 2.08 1.07
CA ILE A 16 -8.98 1.32 1.61
C ILE A 16 -9.37 0.87 3.02
N SER A 17 -9.27 -0.44 3.27
CA SER A 17 -9.52 -1.06 4.57
C SER A 17 -8.29 -1.02 5.44
N GLU A 18 -7.16 -1.41 4.86
CA GLU A 18 -5.90 -1.68 5.56
C GLU A 18 -4.74 -1.27 4.66
N VAL A 19 -3.68 -0.74 5.26
CA VAL A 19 -2.43 -0.39 4.60
C VAL A 19 -1.30 -1.07 5.34
N TYR A 20 -0.54 -1.90 4.64
CA TYR A 20 0.69 -2.49 5.16
C TYR A 20 1.87 -1.79 4.52
N ILE A 21 2.76 -1.21 5.33
CA ILE A 21 4.02 -0.64 4.89
C ILE A 21 5.12 -1.59 5.37
N ILE A 22 5.90 -2.13 4.43
CA ILE A 22 6.76 -3.27 4.65
C ILE A 22 8.18 -2.89 4.27
N ASP A 23 9.12 -3.08 5.20
CA ASP A 23 10.52 -2.80 4.94
C ASP A 23 11.20 -3.93 4.17
N GLY A 24 10.88 -3.99 2.88
CA GLY A 24 11.50 -4.90 1.94
C GLY A 24 10.95 -6.31 2.02
N LEU A 25 10.20 -6.70 0.99
CA LEU A 25 9.84 -8.11 0.79
C LEU A 25 10.89 -8.83 -0.04
N ASP A 26 11.09 -10.12 0.24
CA ASP A 26 11.89 -10.97 -0.62
C ASP A 26 11.20 -11.14 -2.00
N GLU A 27 12.00 -11.45 -3.02
CA GLU A 27 11.52 -11.53 -4.40
C GLU A 27 10.46 -12.62 -4.60
N ALA A 28 10.57 -13.75 -3.90
CA ALA A 28 9.61 -14.83 -4.02
C ALA A 28 8.24 -14.42 -3.46
N THR A 29 8.23 -13.69 -2.34
CA THR A 29 7.00 -13.12 -1.77
C THR A 29 6.41 -12.04 -2.69
N LEU A 30 7.24 -11.13 -3.23
CA LEU A 30 6.77 -10.11 -4.18
C LEU A 30 6.12 -10.73 -5.41
N LYS A 31 6.71 -11.77 -6.00
CA LYS A 31 6.13 -12.50 -7.14
C LYS A 31 4.79 -13.13 -6.79
N LYS A 32 4.69 -13.79 -5.64
CA LYS A 32 3.43 -14.39 -5.16
C LYS A 32 2.32 -13.33 -4.97
N LEU A 33 2.69 -12.16 -4.45
CA LEU A 33 1.76 -11.04 -4.26
C LEU A 33 1.36 -10.44 -5.60
N GLN A 34 2.31 -10.16 -6.49
CA GLN A 34 2.06 -9.62 -7.81
C GLN A 34 1.07 -10.47 -8.62
N LEU A 35 1.19 -11.80 -8.57
CA LEU A 35 0.30 -12.73 -9.27
C LEU A 35 -1.18 -12.61 -8.86
N ARG A 36 -1.46 -12.15 -7.65
CA ARG A 36 -2.82 -12.07 -7.09
C ARG A 36 -3.31 -10.64 -6.87
N ALA A 37 -2.41 -9.66 -6.95
CA ALA A 37 -2.74 -8.26 -6.85
C ALA A 37 -3.71 -7.84 -7.96
N LYS A 38 -4.64 -6.93 -7.64
CA LYS A 38 -5.53 -6.33 -8.64
C LYS A 38 -4.83 -5.28 -9.48
N LEU A 39 -3.85 -4.62 -8.89
CA LEU A 39 -2.99 -3.65 -9.55
C LEU A 39 -1.61 -3.77 -8.93
N THR A 40 -0.60 -3.72 -9.77
CA THR A 40 0.80 -3.64 -9.35
C THR A 40 1.37 -2.32 -9.85
N LEU A 41 1.97 -1.58 -8.93
CA LEU A 41 2.75 -0.37 -9.18
C LEU A 41 4.17 -0.67 -8.72
N ASP A 42 5.16 -0.46 -9.57
CA ASP A 42 6.54 -0.83 -9.30
C ASP A 42 7.48 0.35 -9.56
N SER A 43 8.79 0.16 -9.41
CA SER A 43 9.74 1.26 -9.54
C SER A 43 9.91 1.82 -10.96
N ASN A 44 9.32 1.21 -11.99
CA ASN A 44 9.23 1.81 -13.33
C ASN A 44 8.21 2.94 -13.37
N ASP A 45 7.27 2.97 -12.43
CA ASP A 45 6.29 4.02 -12.27
C ASP A 45 6.94 5.27 -11.64
N THR A 46 6.86 6.40 -12.34
CA THR A 46 7.50 7.65 -11.89
C THR A 46 6.92 8.12 -10.55
N ILE A 47 5.63 7.89 -10.29
CA ILE A 47 5.02 8.26 -9.02
C ILE A 47 5.57 7.40 -7.89
N VAL A 48 5.65 6.08 -8.09
CA VAL A 48 6.22 5.16 -7.09
C VAL A 48 7.67 5.51 -6.82
N LYS A 49 8.49 5.61 -7.87
CA LYS A 49 9.92 5.92 -7.77
C LYS A 49 10.19 7.19 -6.98
N ASN A 50 9.36 8.22 -7.15
CA ASN A 50 9.58 9.52 -6.51
C ASN A 50 8.99 9.62 -5.11
N ASN A 51 7.96 8.82 -4.77
CA ASN A 51 7.16 9.03 -3.56
C ASN A 51 7.16 7.85 -2.57
N VAL A 52 7.68 6.69 -2.95
CA VAL A 52 7.60 5.45 -2.16
C VAL A 52 8.97 5.00 -1.70
N SER A 53 9.13 4.86 -0.38
CA SER A 53 10.38 4.41 0.25
C SER A 53 10.37 2.92 0.65
N TYR A 54 9.21 2.29 0.64
CA TYR A 54 8.96 0.94 1.17
C TYR A 54 8.00 0.17 0.28
N ASP A 55 8.04 -1.17 0.33
CA ASP A 55 6.99 -1.95 -0.31
C ASP A 55 5.69 -1.74 0.48
N MET A 56 4.55 -1.68 -0.21
CA MET A 56 3.25 -1.45 0.43
C MET A 56 2.17 -2.34 -0.16
N LEU A 57 1.18 -2.67 0.66
CA LEU A 57 -0.05 -3.34 0.27
C LEU A 57 -1.25 -2.51 0.71
N PHE A 58 -2.09 -2.14 -0.25
CA PHE A 58 -3.36 -1.45 0.03
C PHE A 58 -4.50 -2.45 -0.13
N ILE A 59 -5.23 -2.73 0.94
CA ILE A 59 -6.37 -3.65 0.97
C ILE A 59 -7.67 -2.89 0.78
N PHE A 60 -8.61 -3.41 0.01
CA PHE A 60 -9.88 -2.74 -0.32
C PHE A 60 -11.12 -3.54 0.13
N HIS A 61 -12.13 -2.83 0.65
CA HIS A 61 -13.40 -3.43 1.10
C HIS A 61 -14.28 -3.94 -0.05
N LYS A 62 -14.37 -3.21 -1.16
CA LYS A 62 -15.35 -3.47 -2.24
C LYS A 62 -14.71 -3.54 -3.62
N ARG A 63 -14.17 -2.41 -4.09
CA ARG A 63 -13.54 -2.25 -5.40
C ARG A 63 -12.22 -1.52 -5.26
N VAL A 64 -11.28 -1.95 -6.08
CA VAL A 64 -10.02 -1.22 -6.28
C VAL A 64 -10.33 -0.07 -7.23
N VAL A 65 -9.97 1.13 -6.81
CA VAL A 65 -10.11 2.34 -7.62
C VAL A 65 -8.95 2.38 -8.62
N ASP A 66 -9.09 3.13 -9.70
CA ASP A 66 -8.08 3.21 -10.76
C ASP A 66 -6.70 3.68 -10.24
N ARG A 67 -5.72 3.56 -11.13
CA ARG A 67 -4.32 3.89 -10.88
C ARG A 67 -4.10 5.35 -10.46
N SER A 68 -4.89 6.30 -10.96
CA SER A 68 -4.76 7.72 -10.59
C SER A 68 -5.15 7.98 -9.13
N PHE A 69 -6.14 7.27 -8.62
CA PHE A 69 -6.51 7.34 -7.21
C PHE A 69 -5.41 6.77 -6.31
N MET A 70 -4.76 5.69 -6.73
CA MET A 70 -3.64 5.11 -5.98
C MET A 70 -2.46 6.07 -5.88
N TYR A 71 -2.16 6.79 -6.97
CA TYR A 71 -1.13 7.82 -6.97
C TYR A 71 -1.43 8.96 -5.99
N ARG A 72 -2.66 9.48 -5.98
CA ARG A 72 -3.06 10.53 -5.05
C ARG A 72 -2.91 10.08 -3.59
N PHE A 73 -3.21 8.82 -3.30
CA PHE A 73 -3.02 8.26 -1.96
C PHE A 73 -1.53 8.11 -1.59
N ILE A 74 -0.70 7.64 -2.52
CA ILE A 74 0.76 7.55 -2.34
C ILE A 74 1.35 8.95 -2.05
N GLU A 75 0.97 9.97 -2.82
CA GLU A 75 1.41 11.35 -2.61
C GLU A 75 0.93 11.90 -1.27
N PHE A 76 -0.31 11.58 -0.88
CA PHE A 76 -0.86 11.95 0.43
C PHE A 76 -0.03 11.36 1.57
N LEU A 77 0.34 10.07 1.51
CA LEU A 77 1.19 9.44 2.53
C LEU A 77 2.54 10.16 2.65
N ARG A 78 3.21 10.42 1.52
CA ARG A 78 4.49 11.15 1.50
C ARG A 78 4.39 12.54 2.13
N ASN A 79 3.33 13.27 1.81
CA ASN A 79 3.11 14.64 2.31
C ASN A 79 2.70 14.67 3.79
N ASN A 80 2.38 13.52 4.39
CA ASN A 80 1.95 13.39 5.79
C ASN A 80 2.79 12.34 6.54
N PRO A 81 4.11 12.56 6.73
CA PRO A 81 5.03 11.55 7.29
C PRO A 81 4.72 11.17 8.75
N SER A 82 4.01 12.02 9.50
CA SER A 82 3.47 11.66 10.82
C SER A 82 2.45 10.52 10.73
N LYS A 83 1.61 10.52 9.69
CA LYS A 83 0.64 9.45 9.43
C LYS A 83 1.32 8.17 8.97
N GLU A 84 2.39 8.28 8.17
CA GLU A 84 3.23 7.13 7.80
C GLU A 84 3.76 6.40 9.05
N LYS A 85 4.18 7.14 10.08
CA LYS A 85 4.61 6.54 11.36
C LYS A 85 3.47 5.84 12.11
N ASP A 86 2.26 6.37 12.05
CA ASP A 86 1.08 5.73 12.66
C ASP A 86 0.74 4.40 11.95
N PHE A 87 0.88 4.35 10.62
CA PHE A 87 0.74 3.10 9.85
C PHE A 87 1.84 2.09 10.16
N ARG A 88 3.08 2.53 10.32
CA ARG A 88 4.20 1.64 10.70
C ARG A 88 3.99 1.01 12.06
N LYS A 89 3.54 1.79 13.06
CA LYS A 89 3.32 1.28 14.43
C LYS A 89 2.19 0.25 14.52
N LEU A 90 1.17 0.34 13.67
CA LEU A 90 0.06 -0.61 13.67
C LEU A 90 0.45 -1.99 13.10
N TYR A 91 1.54 -2.10 12.33
CA TYR A 91 1.84 -3.32 11.55
C TYR A 91 3.34 -3.65 11.45
N GLU A 92 4.14 -3.23 12.43
CA GLU A 92 5.61 -3.14 12.34
C GLU A 92 6.33 -4.46 12.01
N LEU A 93 5.73 -5.63 12.18
CA LEU A 93 6.38 -6.93 11.90
C LEU A 93 5.38 -7.99 11.45
N ILE A 94 4.73 -7.82 10.31
CA ILE A 94 4.04 -8.94 9.66
C ILE A 94 5.09 -9.75 8.89
N ASN A 95 5.36 -10.98 9.33
CA ASN A 95 6.25 -11.86 8.57
C ASN A 95 5.66 -12.16 7.17
N PRO A 96 6.48 -12.54 6.17
CA PRO A 96 5.99 -12.78 4.80
C PRO A 96 4.85 -13.80 4.68
N GLU A 97 4.72 -14.74 5.62
CA GLU A 97 3.65 -15.74 5.63
C GLU A 97 2.31 -15.14 6.07
N GLU A 98 2.32 -14.35 7.14
CA GLU A 98 1.15 -13.64 7.66
C GLU A 98 0.63 -12.62 6.64
N ILE A 99 1.52 -11.80 6.07
CA ILE A 99 1.65 -11.59 4.63
C ILE A 99 0.56 -12.16 3.71
N LEU A 100 0.97 -13.28 3.12
CA LEU A 100 0.27 -14.03 2.11
C LEU A 100 -1.08 -14.55 2.60
N GLU A 101 -1.20 -14.95 3.86
CA GLU A 101 -2.47 -15.39 4.45
C GLU A 101 -3.45 -14.23 4.59
N THR A 102 -3.00 -13.07 5.03
CA THR A 102 -3.83 -11.87 5.18
C THR A 102 -4.44 -11.44 3.85
N VAL A 103 -3.68 -11.51 2.76
CA VAL A 103 -4.15 -11.08 1.44
C VAL A 103 -4.89 -12.17 0.66
N LYS A 104 -4.87 -13.43 1.12
CA LYS A 104 -5.36 -14.62 0.39
C LYS A 104 -6.80 -14.50 -0.10
N SER A 105 -7.67 -13.87 0.69
CA SER A 105 -9.09 -13.67 0.39
C SER A 105 -9.45 -12.21 0.12
N LYS A 106 -8.47 -11.30 0.13
CA LYS A 106 -8.69 -9.86 0.05
C LYS A 106 -8.36 -9.32 -1.35
N LYS A 107 -8.98 -8.19 -1.72
CA LYS A 107 -8.61 -7.43 -2.92
C LYS A 107 -7.56 -6.41 -2.52
N TYR A 108 -6.42 -6.40 -3.22
CA TYR A 108 -5.34 -5.48 -2.87
C TYR A 108 -4.55 -4.96 -4.07
N VAL A 109 -3.85 -3.86 -3.82
CA VAL A 109 -2.85 -3.26 -4.71
C VAL A 109 -1.48 -3.48 -4.10
N LEU A 110 -0.54 -3.96 -4.91
CA LEU A 110 0.86 -4.07 -4.56
C LEU A 110 1.58 -2.82 -5.07
N VAL A 111 2.29 -2.14 -4.18
CA VAL A 111 3.23 -1.08 -4.52
C VAL A 111 4.61 -1.55 -4.13
N SER A 112 5.54 -1.65 -5.08
CA SER A 112 6.89 -2.09 -4.80
C SER A 112 7.92 -1.05 -5.19
N LYS A 113 8.96 -0.93 -4.35
CA LYS A 113 10.15 -0.14 -4.67
C LYS A 113 11.13 -0.86 -5.60
N LYS A 114 10.83 -2.10 -5.98
CA LYS A 114 11.62 -2.91 -6.91
C LYS A 114 10.99 -2.87 -8.29
N ASP A 115 11.82 -3.17 -9.30
CA ASP A 115 11.34 -3.43 -10.65
C ASP A 115 10.77 -4.85 -10.70
N LEU A 116 9.49 -4.98 -11.00
CA LEU A 116 8.77 -6.25 -11.06
C LEU A 116 8.42 -6.66 -12.50
N SER A 117 9.00 -5.99 -13.49
CA SER A 117 8.73 -6.22 -14.92
C SER A 117 9.55 -7.36 -15.55
N ARG A 118 10.32 -8.10 -14.74
CA ARG A 118 11.24 -9.17 -15.16
C ARG A 118 10.84 -10.54 -14.65
#